data_AF-A0A5K1D9H9-F1
#
_entry.id   AF-A0A5K1D9H9-F1
#
_cell.length_a   1.000
_cell.length_b   1.000
_cell.length_c   1.000
_cell.angle_alpha   90.00
_cell.angle_beta   90.00
_cell.angle_gamma   90.00
#
_symmetry.space_group_name_H-M   'P 1'
#
loop_
_entity.id
_entity.type
_entity.pdbx_description
1 polymer ?
#
loop_
_entity_poly.entity_id
_entity_poly.type
_entity_poly.pdbx_seq_one_letter_code
_entity_poly.pdbx_strand_id
1 'polypeptide(L)' 'QMKVGSIQKDGLVEKELKTGDVYRISSGSTFYLENISEGQRLNIICSLDTTEALGSEVLQ' A
#
# COMPACT_ATOMS: atom_id res chain seq x y z
N GLN A 1 -1.67 13.55 7.04
CA GLN A 1 -0.50 12.69 6.75
C GLN A 1 -0.80 11.31 7.31
N MET A 2 -0.22 10.25 6.75
CA MET A 2 -0.31 8.91 7.30
C MET A 2 1.06 8.25 7.28
N LYS A 3 1.20 7.20 8.08
CA LYS A 3 2.34 6.29 7.99
C LYS A 3 1.85 4.93 7.48
N VAL A 4 2.58 4.36 6.53
CA VAL A 4 2.44 2.96 6.10
C VAL A 4 3.64 2.17 6.60
N GLY A 5 3.38 1.06 7.29
CA GLY A 5 4.40 0.09 7.66
C GLY A 5 4.18 -1.23 6.93
N SER A 6 5.23 -1.83 6.38
CA SER A 6 5.15 -3.17 5.78
C SER A 6 6.37 -4.04 6.11
N ILE A 7 6.17 -5.35 6.18
CA ILE A 7 7.28 -6.31 6.31
C ILE A 7 7.83 -6.63 4.92
N GLN A 8 9.12 -6.36 4.71
CA GLN A 8 9.84 -6.69 3.49
C GLN A 8 11.03 -7.59 3.79
N LYS A 9 11.08 -8.74 3.12
CA LYS A 9 12.06 -9.83 3.32
C LYS A 9 12.09 -10.34 4.76
N ASP A 10 12.58 -9.54 5.72
CA ASP A 10 12.58 -9.86 7.16
C ASP A 10 12.54 -8.60 8.06
N GLY A 11 12.24 -7.42 7.52
CA GLY A 11 12.33 -6.15 8.25
C GLY A 11 11.08 -5.27 8.11
N LEU A 12 10.75 -4.54 9.16
CA LEU A 12 9.75 -3.48 9.12
C LEU A 12 10.30 -2.27 8.34
N VAL A 13 9.57 -1.87 7.32
CA VAL A 13 9.81 -0.63 6.57
C VAL A 13 8.64 0.30 6.82
N GLU A 14 8.92 1.49 7.37
CA GLU A 14 7.94 2.54 7.56
C GLU A 14 8.14 3.68 6.56
N LYS A 15 7.03 4.26 6.08
CA LYS A 15 7.05 5.44 5.23
C LYS A 15 5.91 6.40 5.55
N GLU A 16 6.22 7.68 5.66
CA GLU A 16 5.21 8.73 5.76
C GLU A 16 4.71 9.15 4.37
N LEU A 17 3.40 9.34 4.26
CA LEU A 17 2.69 9.73 3.05
C LEU A 17 1.85 10.99 3.31
N LYS A 18 1.81 11.87 2.31
CA LYS A 18 0.94 13.04 2.26
C LYS A 18 -0.12 12.90 1.17
N THR A 19 -1.09 13.81 1.18
CA THR A 19 -2.15 13.86 0.17
C THR A 19 -1.57 13.89 -1.24
N GLY A 20 -2.06 13.02 -2.11
CA GLY A 20 -1.60 12.87 -3.49
C GLY A 20 -0.48 11.85 -3.67
N ASP A 21 0.15 11.37 -2.60
CA ASP A 21 1.13 10.28 -2.72
C ASP A 21 0.46 8.96 -3.10
N VAL A 22 1.13 8.21 -3.97
CA VAL A 22 0.73 6.86 -4.36
C VAL A 22 1.78 5.88 -3.84
N TYR A 23 1.34 4.84 -3.13
CA TYR A 23 2.20 3.82 -2.56
C TYR A 23 1.72 2.42 -2.92
N ARG A 24 2.64 1.56 -3.37
CA ARG A 24 2.34 0.18 -3.74
C ARG A 24 2.79 -0.77 -2.63
N ILE A 25 1.89 -1.66 -2.22
CA ILE A 25 2.18 -2.77 -1.31
C ILE A 25 2.16 -4.05 -2.14
N SER A 26 3.21 -4.87 -2.03
CA SER A 26 3.29 -6.15 -2.75
C SER A 26 2.28 -7.16 -2.20
N SER A 27 1.72 -8.00 -3.07
CA SER A 27 0.83 -9.10 -2.66
C SER A 27 1.51 -9.99 -1.61
N GLY A 28 0.74 -10.48 -0.65
CA GLY A 28 1.23 -11.31 0.46
C GLY A 28 1.99 -10.55 1.55
N SER A 29 2.21 -9.23 1.42
CA SER A 29 2.88 -8.45 2.47
C SER A 29 1.96 -8.23 3.67
N THR A 30 2.48 -8.44 4.88
CA THR A 30 1.85 -7.92 6.11
C THR A 30 2.11 -6.41 6.20
N PHE A 31 1.06 -5.62 6.44
CA PHE A 31 1.16 -4.16 6.53
C PHE A 31 0.16 -3.54 7.52
N TYR A 32 0.40 -2.29 7.91
CA TYR A 32 -0.54 -1.44 8.65
C TYR A 32 -0.53 -0.01 8.10
N LEU A 33 -1.59 0.73 8.44
CA LEU A 33 -1.73 2.15 8.18
C LEU A 33 -2.03 2.86 9.51
N GLU A 34 -1.30 3.95 9.77
CA GLU A 34 -1.45 4.77 10.97
C GLU A 34 -1.81 6.20 10.57
N ASN A 35 -2.91 6.71 11.11
CA ASN A 35 -3.28 8.11 10.95
C ASN A 35 -2.51 8.97 11.95
N ILE A 36 -1.37 9.52 11.53
CA ILE A 36 -0.48 10.34 12.38
C ILE A 36 -0.93 11.80 12.49
N SER A 37 -2.00 12.19 11.81
CA SER A 37 -2.49 13.58 11.80
C SER A 37 -3.65 13.72 12.78
N GLU A 38 -3.37 14.27 13.97
CA GLU A 38 -4.40 14.52 14.98
C GLU A 38 -5.52 15.42 14.45
N GLY A 39 -6.77 15.07 14.79
CA GLY A 39 -7.96 15.83 14.40
C GLY A 39 -8.31 15.81 12.91
N GLN A 40 -7.53 15.12 12.07
CA GLN A 40 -7.79 15.01 10.63
C GLN A 40 -8.22 13.58 10.27
N ARG A 41 -9.33 13.46 9.53
CA ARG A 41 -9.80 12.16 9.04
C ARG A 41 -8.93 11.69 7.87
N LEU A 42 -8.33 10.51 8.00
CA LEU A 42 -7.63 9.85 6.91
C LEU A 42 -8.64 9.27 5.90
N ASN A 43 -8.50 9.62 4.62
CA ASN A 43 -9.27 9.03 3.51
C ASN A 43 -8.28 8.34 2.56
N ILE A 44 -8.54 7.07 2.24
CA ILE A 44 -7.68 6.25 1.40
C ILE A 44 -8.53 5.70 0.25
N ILE A 45 -8.00 5.79 -0.97
CA ILE A 45 -8.50 5.08 -2.13
C ILE A 45 -7.45 4.04 -2.49
N CYS A 46 -7.84 2.78 -2.64
CA CYS A 46 -6.96 1.72 -3.06
C CYS A 46 -7.52 1.00 -4.28
N SER A 47 -6.61 0.57 -5.16
CA SER A 47 -6.89 -0.40 -6.21
C SER A 47 -6.23 -1.70 -5.80
N LEU A 48 -6.94 -2.82 -5.99
CA LEU A 48 -6.44 -4.14 -5.67
C LEU A 48 -6.39 -4.94 -6.97
N ASP A 49 -5.19 -5.26 -7.42
CA ASP A 49 -5.00 -6.18 -8.53
C ASP A 49 -4.95 -7.59 -7.95
N THR A 50 -5.97 -8.41 -8.24
CA THR A 50 -5.95 -9.84 -7.90
C THR A 50 -4.90 -10.52 -8.76
N THR A 51 -3.88 -11.11 -8.16
CA THR A 51 -2.99 -12.03 -8.87
C THR A 51 -3.75 -13.33 -9.17
N GLU A 52 -4.63 -13.33 -10.17
CA GLU A 52 -4.50 -14.39 -11.16
C GLU A 52 -3.13 -14.18 -11.79
N ALA A 53 -2.36 -15.25 -11.99
CA ALA A 53 -1.07 -15.14 -12.64
C ALA A 53 -1.19 -14.21 -13.84
N LEU A 54 -0.22 -13.33 -14.07
CA LEU A 54 0.03 -12.76 -15.39
C LEU A 54 0.42 -13.93 -16.31
N GLY A 55 -0.51 -14.84 -16.58
CA GLY A 55 -0.57 -15.61 -17.80
C GLY A 55 -0.77 -14.56 -18.87
N SER A 56 0.25 -14.43 -19.70
CA SER A 56 0.26 -13.60 -20.89
C SER A 56 -0.92 -13.97 -21.79
N GLU A 57 -2.11 -13.43 -21.54
CA GLU A 57 -3.08 -13.25 -22.60
C GLU A 57 -2.60 -12.06 -23.43
N VAL A 58 -1.78 -12.41 -24.41
CA VAL A 58 -1.60 -11.61 -25.62
C VAL A 58 -3.00 -11.30 -26.11
N LEU A 59 -3.42 -10.04 -26.02
CA LEU A 59 -4.56 -9.56 -26.76
C LEU A 59 -4.19 -9.64 -28.25
N GLN A 60 -4.72 -10.67 -28.92
CA GLN A 60 -4.76 -10.75 -30.38
C GLN A 60 -5.91 -9.91 -30.92
#